data_AF-A0AAJ2H513-F1
#
_entry.id   AF-A0AAJ2H513-F1
#
_cell.length_a   1.000
_cell.length_b   1.000
_cell.length_c   1.000
_cell.angle_alpha   90.00
_cell.angle_beta   90.00
_cell.angle_gamma   90.00
#
_symmetry.space_group_name_H-M   'P 1'
#
loop_
_entity.id
_entity.type
_entity.pdbx_description
1 polymer ?
#
loop_
_entity_poly.entity_id
_entity_poly.type
_entity_poly.pdbx_seq_one_letter_code
_entity_poly.pdbx_strand_id
1 'polypeptide(L)' 'MNIQQGIILYSHPDDHYSHRIRLALAEKKVTYKLILVDEHTEDLADLNPYNQLPTLVERELRLYE' A
#
# COMPACT_ATOMS: atom_id res chain seq x y z
N MET A 1 -13.12 10.66 16.37
CA MET A 1 -11.92 9.90 16.00
C MET A 1 -11.76 10.06 14.49
N ASN A 2 -10.77 10.84 14.04
CA ASN A 2 -10.63 11.16 12.62
C ASN A 2 -10.17 9.90 11.90
N ILE A 3 -11.10 9.21 11.22
CA ILE A 3 -10.76 8.17 10.26
C ILE A 3 -9.90 8.88 9.21
N GLN A 4 -8.61 8.53 9.07
CA GLN A 4 -7.78 9.06 7.99
C GLN A 4 -8.47 8.72 6.66
N GLN A 5 -9.15 9.70 6.06
CA GLN A 5 -9.76 9.54 4.75
C GLN A 5 -8.64 9.64 3.71
N GLY A 6 -8.36 8.54 3.02
CA GLY A 6 -7.42 8.52 1.91
C GLY A 6 -6.81 7.14 1.70
N ILE A 7 -6.32 6.94 0.48
CA ILE A 7 -5.61 5.74 0.07
C ILE A 7 -4.28 5.64 0.83
N ILE A 8 -3.97 4.46 1.35
CA ILE A 8 -2.67 4.11 1.92
C ILE A 8 -2.02 3.07 1.02
N LEU A 9 -0.79 3.31 0.58
CA LEU A 9 0.02 2.34 -0.15
C LEU A 9 1.16 1.86 0.74
N TYR A 10 1.13 0.58 1.10
CA TYR A 10 2.27 -0.14 1.67
C TYR A 10 3.14 -0.63 0.52
N SER A 11 4.43 -0.32 0.56
CA SER A 11 5.32 -0.44 -0.59
C SER A 11 6.73 -0.78 -0.15
N HIS A 12 7.41 -1.72 -0.82
CA HIS A 12 8.84 -1.92 -0.60
C HIS A 12 9.64 -0.94 -1.48
N PRO A 13 10.71 -0.28 -0.97
CA PRO A 13 11.46 0.72 -1.73
C PRO A 13 12.08 0.14 -3.00
N ASP A 14 12.70 -1.05 -2.90
CA ASP A 14 13.48 -1.69 -3.97
C ASP A 14 12.76 -2.84 -4.70
N ASP A 15 11.42 -2.89 -4.63
CA ASP A 15 10.62 -3.88 -5.35
C ASP A 15 9.97 -3.28 -6.61
N HIS A 16 10.06 -3.99 -7.73
CA HIS A 16 9.54 -3.50 -9.00
C HIS A 16 8.01 -3.54 -9.06
N TYR A 17 7.33 -4.46 -8.37
CA TYR A 17 5.86 -4.47 -8.30
C TYR A 17 5.36 -3.23 -7.55
N SER A 18 5.98 -2.95 -6.41
CA SER A 18 5.76 -1.75 -5.61
C SER A 18 6.01 -0.47 -6.40
N HIS A 19 7.11 -0.41 -7.16
CA HIS A 19 7.44 0.75 -8.00
C HIS A 19 6.39 1.00 -9.10
N ARG A 20 5.87 -0.06 -9.74
CA ARG A 20 4.82 0.06 -10.77
C ARG A 20 3.56 0.74 -10.24
N ILE A 21 3.13 0.39 -9.01
CA ILE A 21 1.95 1.00 -8.40
C ILE A 21 2.21 2.47 -8.02
N ARG A 22 3.40 2.80 -7.48
CA ARG A 22 3.78 4.19 -7.22
C ARG A 22 3.73 5.05 -8.49
N LEU A 23 4.22 4.51 -9.61
CA LEU A 23 4.19 5.19 -10.90
C LEU A 23 2.76 5.40 -11.41
N ALA A 24 1.91 4.37 -11.35
CA ALA A 24 0.53 4.45 -11.79
C ALA A 24 -0.27 5.49 -10.99
N LEU A 25 -0.12 5.52 -9.66
CA LEU A 25 -0.79 6.51 -8.81
C LEU A 25 -0.31 7.94 -9.13
N ALA A 26 0.99 8.12 -9.36
CA ALA A 26 1.55 9.41 -9.76
C ALA A 26 1.03 9.87 -11.14
N GLU A 27 0.98 8.98 -12.12
CA GLU A 27 0.45 9.25 -13.47
C GLU A 27 -1.03 9.68 -13.42
N LYS A 28 -1.83 9.01 -12.57
CA LYS A 28 -3.24 9.34 -12.35
C LYS A 28 -3.47 10.51 -11.39
N LYS A 29 -2.40 11.10 -10.82
CA LYS A 29 -2.48 12.19 -9.82
C LYS A 29 -3.36 11.83 -8.62
N VAL A 30 -3.35 10.57 -8.21
CA VAL A 30 -4.06 10.10 -7.02
C VAL A 30 -3.26 10.47 -5.78
N THR A 31 -3.87 11.16 -4.82
CA THR A 31 -3.25 11.46 -3.53
C THR A 31 -3.31 10.23 -2.63
N TYR A 32 -2.17 9.83 -2.06
CA TYR A 32 -2.09 8.70 -1.15
C TYR A 32 -1.03 8.93 -0.07
N LYS A 33 -1.15 8.20 1.04
CA LYS A 33 -0.11 8.06 2.05
C LYS A 33 0.79 6.89 1.67
N LEU A 34 2.07 7.15 1.43
CA LEU A 34 3.08 6.10 1.22
C LEU A 34 3.62 5.63 2.56
N ILE A 35 3.63 4.31 2.77
CA ILE A 35 4.33 3.66 3.88
C ILE A 35 5.36 2.72 3.27
N LEU A 36 6.63 3.00 3.52
CA LEU A 36 7.72 2.13 3.11
C LEU A 36 7.89 1.00 4.12
N VAL A 37 8.01 -0.22 3.60
CA VAL A 37 8.11 -1.45 4.39
C VAL A 37 9.31 -2.23 3.85
N ASP A 38 10.33 -2.42 4.69
CA ASP A 38 11.58 -3.10 4.32
C ASP A 38 11.48 -4.63 4.48
N GLU A 39 10.62 -5.12 5.38
CA GLU A 39 10.39 -6.54 5.63
C GLU A 39 8.92 -6.86 5.93
N HIS A 40 8.50 -8.11 5.70
CA HIS A 40 7.14 -8.57 5.97
C HIS A 40 6.83 -8.53 7.48
N THR A 41 5.74 -7.87 7.87
CA THR A 41 5.37 -7.65 9.28
C THR A 41 4.03 -8.29 9.63
N GLU A 42 3.80 -8.55 10.92
CA GLU A 42 2.48 -8.99 11.42
C GLU A 42 1.39 -7.95 11.10
N ASP A 43 1.72 -6.66 11.21
CA ASP A 43 0.83 -5.57 10.83
C ASP A 43 0.40 -5.64 9.36
N LEU A 44 1.31 -6.06 8.46
CA LEU A 44 0.96 -6.25 7.05
C LEU A 44 0.06 -7.48 6.84
N ALA A 45 0.26 -8.56 7.60
CA ALA A 45 -0.57 -9.76 7.54
C ALA A 45 -2.04 -9.49 7.93
N ASP A 46 -2.28 -8.57 8.88
CA ASP A 46 -3.63 -8.09 9.22
C ASP A 46 -4.29 -7.31 8.08
N LEU A 47 -3.48 -6.75 7.17
CA LEU A 47 -3.95 -5.98 6.03
C LEU A 47 -4.04 -6.78 4.72
N ASN A 48 -3.20 -7.78 4.57
CA ASN A 48 -3.11 -8.67 3.44
C ASN A 48 -2.72 -10.04 3.98
N PRO A 49 -3.63 -11.04 3.97
CA PRO A 49 -3.36 -12.36 4.55
C PRO A 49 -2.23 -13.11 3.84
N TYR A 50 -1.85 -12.69 2.63
CA TYR A 50 -0.70 -13.24 1.90
C TYR A 50 0.62 -12.61 2.29
N ASN A 51 0.59 -11.56 3.13
CA ASN A 51 1.76 -10.82 3.58
C ASN A 51 2.64 -10.42 2.40
N GLN A 52 2.05 -9.74 1.41
CA GLN A 52 2.70 -9.34 0.16
C GLN A 52 2.63 -7.83 -0.05
N LEU A 53 3.61 -7.32 -0.79
CA LEU A 53 3.67 -5.93 -1.25
C LEU A 53 3.63 -5.91 -2.79
N PRO A 54 3.09 -4.83 -3.38
CA PRO A 54 2.41 -3.71 -2.72
C PRO A 54 1.01 -4.09 -2.20
N THR A 55 0.59 -3.44 -1.10
CA THR A 55 -0.79 -3.54 -0.59
C THR A 55 -1.39 -2.14 -0.51
N LEU A 56 -2.57 -1.95 -1.10
CA LEU A 56 -3.33 -0.71 -1.09
C LEU A 56 -4.55 -0.85 -0.19
N VAL A 57 -4.72 0.08 0.75
CA VAL A 57 -5.83 0.09 1.71
C VAL A 57 -6.60 1.40 1.63
N GLU A 58 -7.91 1.32 1.55
CA GLU A 58 -8.82 2.45 1.68
C GLU A 58 -10.08 2.04 2.45
N ARG A 59 -10.22 2.50 3.70
CA ARG A 59 -11.30 2.09 4.61
C ARG A 59 -11.31 0.56 4.80
N GLU A 60 -12.31 -0.12 4.26
CA GLU A 60 -12.48 -1.58 4.31
C GLU A 60 -11.97 -2.27 3.03
N LEU A 61 -11.59 -1.49 2.01
CA LEU A 61 -11.01 -2.01 0.78
C LEU A 61 -9.54 -2.36 1.00
N ARG A 62 -9.17 -3.57 0.58
CA ARG A 62 -7.81 -4.09 0.57
C ARG A 62 -7.54 -4.64 -0.82
N LEU A 63 -6.51 -4.13 -1.48
CA LEU A 63 -6.06 -4.59 -2.80
C LEU A 63 -4.61 -5.04 -2.71
N TYR A 64 -4.37 -6.21 -3.25
CA TYR A 64 -3.09 -6.89 -3.40
C TYR A 64 -3.18 -7.78 -4.64
N GLU A 65 -2.05 -8.28 -5.13
CA GLU A 65 -2.00 -9.23 -6.28
C GLU A 65 -2.41 -10.64 -5.85
#